data_AF-A0A446AVP6-F1
#
_entry.id   AF-A0A446AVP6-F1
#
_cell.length_a   1.000
_cell.length_b   1.000
_cell.length_c   1.000
_cell.angle_alpha   90.00
_cell.angle_beta   90.00
_cell.angle_gamma   90.00
#
_symmetry.space_group_name_H-M   'P 1'
#
loop_
_entity.id
_entity.type
_entity.pdbx_description
1 polymer ?
#
loop_
_entity_poly.entity_id
_entity_poly.type
_entity_poly.pdbx_seq_one_letter_code
_entity_poly.pdbx_strand_id
1 'polypeptide(L)'
;MSAEQNLTSDMFEVDKRLGLKPVVDFNNYLGKAFGDGPCTCIRCRTSSGDETGYEYQHTFVLDGQTLNRRFANTAGSDVLNALKKAWLSYTKADLPALGALDLTAVKGFVEPQLHNRLLPLFLASGLVREVDGQWMLQVQAGD
;
A
#
# COMPACT_ATOMS: atom_id res chain seq x y z
N MET A 1 -10.68 -3.09 46.17
CA MET A 1 -9.63 -2.53 45.29
C MET A 1 -9.09 -3.68 44.43
N SER A 2 -9.96 -4.39 43.71
CA SER A 2 -10.61 -4.03 42.43
C SER A 2 -9.76 -4.48 41.25
N ALA A 3 -9.84 -5.79 40.99
CA ALA A 3 -9.44 -6.46 39.74
C ALA A 3 -10.14 -5.89 38.48
N GLU A 4 -11.04 -4.92 38.67
CA GLU A 4 -11.80 -4.19 37.66
C GLU A 4 -10.96 -3.16 36.90
N GLN A 5 -9.76 -2.79 37.38
CA GLN A 5 -8.88 -1.83 36.69
C GLN A 5 -8.00 -2.46 35.58
N ASN A 6 -7.88 -3.79 35.53
CA ASN A 6 -7.06 -4.48 34.51
C ASN A 6 -7.83 -4.86 33.24
N LEU A 7 -9.17 -4.96 33.29
CA LEU A 7 -9.97 -5.41 32.14
C LEU A 7 -10.17 -4.32 31.07
N THR A 8 -10.16 -3.04 31.45
CA THR A 8 -10.29 -1.91 30.51
C THR A 8 -8.98 -1.55 29.82
N SER A 9 -7.83 -1.97 30.36
CA SER A 9 -6.51 -1.69 29.78
C SER A 9 -6.20 -2.58 28.58
N ASP A 10 -6.86 -3.74 28.47
CA ASP A 10 -6.59 -4.78 27.47
C ASP A 10 -7.44 -4.60 26.18
N MET A 11 -8.51 -3.80 26.24
CA MET A 11 -9.39 -3.56 25.07
C MET A 11 -8.85 -2.54 24.06
N PHE A 12 -7.75 -1.86 24.40
CA PHE A 12 -7.10 -0.85 23.54
C PHE A 12 -5.60 -1.09 23.39
N GLU A 13 -5.13 -2.33 23.56
CA GLU A 13 -3.75 -2.65 23.17
C GLU A 13 -3.62 -2.57 21.64
N VAL A 14 -3.38 -1.36 21.16
CA VAL A 14 -2.92 -1.12 19.80
C VAL A 14 -1.61 -1.87 19.67
N ASP A 15 -1.56 -2.80 18.72
CA ASP A 15 -0.38 -3.60 18.46
C ASP A 15 0.85 -2.70 18.36
N LYS A 16 1.75 -2.79 19.34
CA LYS A 16 2.91 -1.92 19.48
C LYS A 16 3.82 -1.99 18.25
N ARG A 17 3.73 -3.07 17.46
CA ARG A 17 4.46 -3.23 16.20
C ARG A 17 4.05 -2.21 15.15
N LEU A 18 2.82 -1.67 15.21
CA LEU A 18 2.34 -0.63 14.31
C LEU A 18 3.11 0.69 14.46
N GLY A 19 3.66 0.94 15.66
CA GLY A 19 4.51 2.10 15.94
C GLY A 19 5.98 1.93 15.52
N LEU A 20 6.37 0.75 15.00
CA LEU A 20 7.75 0.53 14.58
C LEU A 20 8.06 1.39 13.35
N LYS A 21 9.24 2.04 13.37
CA LYS A 21 9.65 2.98 12.32
C LYS A 21 9.44 2.45 10.88
N PRO A 22 9.80 1.20 10.52
CA PRO A 22 9.57 0.71 9.16
C PRO A 22 8.08 0.60 8.78
N VAL A 23 7.21 0.29 9.73
CA VAL A 23 5.76 0.24 9.51
C VAL A 23 5.21 1.65 9.30
N VAL A 24 5.60 2.60 10.15
CA VAL A 24 5.23 4.01 10.01
C VAL A 24 5.74 4.59 8.70
N ASP A 25 6.99 4.31 8.33
CA ASP A 25 7.60 4.78 7.08
C ASP A 25 6.85 4.22 5.85
N PHE A 26 6.40 2.96 5.89
CA PHE A 26 5.62 2.37 4.79
C PHE A 26 4.22 2.99 4.64
N ASN A 27 3.52 3.25 5.74
CA ASN A 27 2.24 3.96 5.72
C ASN A 27 2.40 5.39 5.17
N ASN A 28 3.44 6.10 5.59
CA ASN A 28 3.78 7.42 5.04
C ASN A 28 4.11 7.36 3.54
N TYR A 29 4.86 6.34 3.11
CA TYR A 29 5.18 6.10 1.70
C TYR A 29 3.90 5.90 0.88
N LEU A 30 3.00 5.04 1.34
CA LEU A 30 1.71 4.77 0.69
C LEU A 30 0.79 6.00 0.68
N GLY A 31 0.79 6.80 1.74
CA GLY A 31 0.06 8.08 1.77
C GLY A 31 0.58 9.05 0.70
N LYS A 32 1.90 9.23 0.62
CA LYS A 32 2.57 10.17 -0.31
C LYS A 32 2.57 9.72 -1.77
N ALA A 33 2.38 8.43 -2.02
CA ALA A 33 2.18 7.88 -3.36
C ALA A 33 0.94 8.46 -4.05
N PHE A 34 0.01 9.07 -3.32
CA PHE A 34 -1.18 9.70 -3.87
C PHE A 34 -1.19 11.20 -3.59
N GLY A 35 -1.66 11.98 -4.55
CA GLY A 35 -1.92 13.41 -4.41
C GLY A 35 -3.41 13.71 -4.37
N ASP A 36 -3.77 14.86 -3.84
CA ASP A 36 -5.16 15.30 -3.82
C ASP A 36 -5.63 15.81 -5.20
N GLY A 37 -6.89 15.55 -5.53
CA GLY A 37 -7.54 16.00 -6.75
C GLY A 37 -7.28 15.10 -7.96
N PRO A 38 -7.93 15.42 -9.11
CA PRO A 38 -7.80 14.63 -10.33
C PRO A 38 -6.39 14.72 -10.92
N CYS A 39 -6.00 13.73 -11.72
CA CYS A 39 -4.69 13.75 -12.35
C CYS A 39 -4.57 14.92 -13.36
N THR A 40 -3.48 15.68 -13.25
CA THR A 40 -3.21 16.85 -14.09
C THR A 40 -2.06 16.63 -15.09
N CYS A 41 -1.65 15.37 -15.30
CA CYS A 41 -0.63 15.05 -16.30
C CYS A 41 -1.09 15.45 -17.72
N ILE A 42 -0.15 15.58 -18.66
CA ILE A 42 -0.47 16.03 -20.03
C ILE A 42 -1.55 15.15 -20.69
N ARG A 43 -1.48 13.83 -20.51
CA ARG A 43 -2.46 12.89 -21.08
C ARG A 43 -3.87 13.12 -20.54
N CYS A 44 -4.03 13.22 -19.22
CA CYS A 44 -5.33 13.49 -18.59
C CYS A 44 -5.85 14.89 -18.94
N ARG A 45 -4.99 15.90 -19.06
CA ARG A 45 -5.42 17.25 -19.50
C ARG A 45 -5.92 17.26 -20.95
N THR A 46 -5.22 16.59 -21.86
CA THR A 46 -5.59 16.52 -23.29
C THR A 46 -6.87 15.74 -23.53
N SER A 47 -7.15 14.74 -22.69
CA SER A 47 -8.35 13.89 -22.76
C SER A 47 -9.50 14.37 -21.86
N SER A 48 -9.37 15.56 -21.23
CA SER A 48 -10.35 16.07 -20.26
C SER A 48 -10.67 15.08 -19.12
N GLY A 49 -9.68 14.29 -18.70
CA GLY A 49 -9.81 13.28 -17.65
C GLY A 49 -10.32 11.92 -18.13
N ASP A 50 -10.50 11.73 -19.44
CA ASP A 50 -10.84 10.43 -20.00
C ASP A 50 -9.62 9.48 -19.99
N GLU A 51 -9.71 8.46 -19.15
CA GLU A 51 -8.67 7.44 -18.96
C GLU A 51 -8.97 6.15 -19.76
N THR A 52 -9.91 6.19 -20.70
CA THR A 52 -10.22 5.07 -21.58
C THR A 52 -8.95 4.58 -22.30
N GLY A 53 -8.68 3.28 -22.19
CA GLY A 53 -7.50 2.64 -22.79
C GLY A 53 -6.19 2.82 -22.02
N TYR A 54 -6.21 3.43 -20.82
CA TYR A 54 -5.02 3.48 -19.97
C TYR A 54 -4.83 2.13 -19.29
N GLU A 55 -3.59 1.64 -19.24
CA GLU A 55 -3.25 0.37 -18.58
C GLU A 55 -3.53 0.43 -17.06
N TYR A 56 -3.20 1.56 -16.44
CA TYR A 56 -3.48 1.83 -15.03
C TYR A 56 -4.13 3.21 -14.90
N GLN A 57 -5.12 3.32 -14.03
CA GLN A 57 -5.79 4.59 -13.71
C GLN A 57 -4.79 5.61 -13.15
N HIS A 58 -5.08 6.88 -13.41
CA HIS A 58 -4.34 8.03 -12.91
C HIS A 58 -5.11 8.79 -11.84
N THR A 59 -6.45 8.78 -11.92
CA THR A 59 -7.38 9.41 -10.99
C THR A 59 -8.22 8.34 -10.29
N PHE A 60 -8.40 8.47 -8.99
CA PHE A 60 -9.12 7.51 -8.16
C PHE A 60 -10.16 8.24 -7.31
N VAL A 61 -11.29 7.58 -7.03
CA VAL A 61 -12.25 8.00 -6.00
C VAL A 61 -12.19 6.96 -4.90
N LEU A 62 -11.41 7.25 -3.84
CA LEU A 62 -11.18 6.34 -2.72
C LEU A 62 -11.70 7.01 -1.44
N ASP A 63 -12.55 6.31 -0.69
CA ASP A 63 -13.08 6.79 0.59
C ASP A 63 -13.72 8.19 0.51
N GLY A 64 -14.40 8.48 -0.62
CA GLY A 64 -15.04 9.77 -0.89
C GLY A 64 -14.06 10.90 -1.28
N GLN A 65 -12.77 10.61 -1.40
CA GLN A 65 -11.74 11.55 -1.85
C GLN A 65 -11.34 11.29 -3.30
N THR A 66 -11.23 12.36 -4.09
CA THR A 66 -10.60 12.29 -5.41
C THR A 66 -9.09 12.42 -5.25
N LEU A 67 -8.34 11.43 -5.70
CA LEU A 67 -6.89 11.34 -5.61
C LEU A 67 -6.26 11.11 -6.98
N ASN A 68 -5.00 11.50 -7.14
CA ASN A 68 -4.17 11.17 -8.30
C ASN A 68 -2.94 10.32 -7.91
N ARG A 69 -2.44 9.54 -8.86
CA ARG A 69 -1.16 8.83 -8.68
C ARG A 69 0.03 9.78 -8.73
N ARG A 70 1.02 9.55 -7.87
CA ARG A 70 2.36 10.16 -7.92
C ARG A 70 3.48 9.16 -8.21
N PHE A 71 3.13 7.91 -8.47
CA PHE A 71 4.03 6.77 -8.68
C PHE A 71 4.18 6.38 -10.17
N ALA A 72 4.08 7.33 -11.10
CA ALA A 72 4.15 7.02 -12.53
C ALA A 72 5.47 6.38 -12.97
N ASN A 73 6.56 6.67 -12.27
CA ASN A 73 7.91 6.13 -12.52
C ASN A 73 8.45 5.32 -11.32
N THR A 74 7.58 4.92 -10.40
CA THR A 74 8.01 4.14 -9.23
C THR A 74 8.26 2.70 -9.67
N ALA A 75 9.48 2.22 -9.47
CA ALA A 75 9.82 0.83 -9.77
C ALA A 75 9.24 -0.11 -8.71
N GLY A 76 8.86 -1.32 -9.10
CA GLY A 76 8.41 -2.34 -8.15
C GLY A 76 9.48 -2.71 -7.13
N SER A 77 10.78 -2.57 -7.47
CA SER A 77 11.90 -2.73 -6.53
C SER A 77 11.86 -1.72 -5.38
N ASP A 78 11.52 -0.47 -5.64
CA ASP A 78 11.36 0.57 -4.61
C ASP A 78 10.25 0.20 -3.63
N VAL A 79 9.08 -0.19 -4.17
CA VAL A 79 7.93 -0.60 -3.37
C VAL A 79 8.26 -1.88 -2.58
N LEU A 80 8.91 -2.86 -3.21
CA LEU A 80 9.33 -4.11 -2.57
C LEU A 80 10.28 -3.84 -1.40
N ASN A 81 11.25 -2.94 -1.57
CA ASN A 81 12.22 -2.60 -0.54
C ASN A 81 11.56 -1.91 0.67
N ALA A 82 10.59 -1.02 0.43
CA ALA A 82 9.80 -0.41 1.50
C ALA A 82 8.92 -1.46 2.21
N LEU A 83 8.25 -2.32 1.43
CA LEU A 83 7.36 -3.37 1.93
C LEU A 83 8.12 -4.40 2.79
N LYS A 84 9.29 -4.88 2.33
CA LYS A 84 10.14 -5.86 3.04
C LYS A 84 10.51 -5.38 4.45
N LYS A 85 10.86 -4.10 4.60
CA LYS A 85 11.26 -3.53 5.90
C LYS A 85 10.09 -3.49 6.89
N ALA A 86 8.91 -3.06 6.43
CA ALA A 86 7.68 -3.05 7.23
C ALA A 86 7.25 -4.48 7.59
N TRP A 87 7.23 -5.36 6.59
CA TRP A 87 6.90 -6.78 6.74
C TRP A 87 7.78 -7.46 7.79
N LEU A 88 9.11 -7.37 7.66
CA LEU A 88 10.05 -7.98 8.61
C LEU A 88 9.84 -7.44 10.03
N SER A 89 9.62 -6.13 10.15
CA SER A 89 9.40 -5.49 11.45
C SER A 89 8.13 -5.99 12.13
N TYR A 90 7.06 -6.22 11.37
CA TYR A 90 5.75 -6.64 11.86
C TYR A 90 5.63 -8.15 12.08
N THR A 91 6.04 -8.96 11.10
CA THR A 91 5.88 -10.42 11.10
C THR A 91 7.04 -11.17 11.76
N LYS A 92 8.21 -10.51 11.90
CA LYS A 92 9.48 -11.13 12.32
C LYS A 92 9.97 -12.23 11.38
N ALA A 93 9.50 -12.23 10.14
CA ALA A 93 9.92 -13.14 9.08
C ALA A 93 10.24 -12.36 7.80
N ASP A 94 11.04 -12.95 6.91
CA ASP A 94 11.30 -12.36 5.60
C ASP A 94 10.05 -12.46 4.71
N LEU A 95 9.84 -11.44 3.88
CA LEU A 95 8.80 -11.48 2.85
C LEU A 95 9.22 -12.51 1.77
N PRO A 96 8.35 -13.44 1.38
CA PRO A 96 8.64 -14.37 0.29
C PRO A 96 9.08 -13.62 -0.97
N ALA A 97 10.10 -14.14 -1.65
CA ALA A 97 10.62 -13.50 -2.87
C ALA A 97 9.67 -13.65 -4.08
N LEU A 98 8.85 -14.70 -4.06
CA LEU A 98 7.91 -15.07 -5.12
C LEU A 98 6.67 -15.72 -4.52
N GLY A 99 5.58 -15.72 -5.29
CA GLY A 99 4.32 -16.36 -4.91
C GLY A 99 3.23 -15.34 -4.56
N ALA A 100 2.13 -15.86 -4.03
CA ALA A 100 1.00 -15.04 -3.61
C ALA A 100 1.39 -14.14 -2.42
N LEU A 101 1.16 -12.84 -2.56
CA LEU A 101 1.31 -11.89 -1.48
C LEU A 101 0.19 -12.10 -0.46
N ASP A 102 0.55 -12.33 0.79
CA ASP A 102 -0.41 -12.40 1.89
C ASP A 102 -0.94 -10.99 2.21
N LEU A 103 -2.07 -10.66 1.58
CA LEU A 103 -2.73 -9.37 1.76
C LEU A 103 -3.29 -9.18 3.15
N THR A 104 -3.59 -10.25 3.87
CA THR A 104 -4.06 -10.18 5.25
C THR A 104 -2.93 -9.68 6.14
N ALA A 105 -1.72 -10.25 5.98
CA ALA A 105 -0.54 -9.79 6.70
C ALA A 105 -0.16 -8.35 6.33
N VAL A 106 -0.21 -7.98 5.04
CA VAL A 106 0.04 -6.59 4.60
C VAL A 106 -0.95 -5.62 5.24
N LYS A 107 -2.26 -5.90 5.16
CA LYS A 107 -3.30 -5.06 5.78
C LYS A 107 -3.19 -5.00 7.31
N GLY A 108 -2.58 -6.01 7.93
CA GLY A 108 -2.33 -6.04 9.38
C GLY A 108 -1.42 -4.91 9.88
N PHE A 109 -0.53 -4.38 9.04
CA PHE A 109 0.36 -3.26 9.39
C PHE A 109 0.12 -1.98 8.59
N VAL A 110 -0.86 -1.98 7.68
CA VAL A 110 -1.26 -0.79 6.93
C VAL A 110 -2.49 -0.17 7.60
N GLU A 111 -2.49 1.15 7.75
CA GLU A 111 -3.63 1.90 8.28
C GLU A 111 -4.90 1.62 7.45
N PRO A 112 -6.07 1.40 8.08
CA PRO A 112 -7.30 1.04 7.36
C PRO A 112 -7.66 1.98 6.22
N GLN A 113 -7.50 3.30 6.40
CA GLN A 113 -7.76 4.32 5.37
C GLN A 113 -6.82 4.24 4.16
N LEU A 114 -5.74 3.46 4.22
CA LEU A 114 -4.80 3.29 3.12
C LEU A 114 -4.96 1.93 2.42
N HIS A 115 -5.81 1.03 2.89
CA HIS A 115 -5.96 -0.32 2.32
C HIS A 115 -6.33 -0.28 0.83
N ASN A 116 -7.23 0.62 0.44
CA ASN A 116 -7.67 0.80 -0.95
C ASN A 116 -6.58 1.38 -1.87
N ARG A 117 -5.50 1.90 -1.29
CA ARG A 117 -4.35 2.46 -2.03
C ARG A 117 -3.29 1.43 -2.39
N LEU A 118 -3.33 0.25 -1.76
CA LEU A 118 -2.34 -0.82 -1.99
C LEU A 118 -2.41 -1.34 -3.43
N LEU A 119 -3.61 -1.67 -3.91
CA LEU A 119 -3.81 -2.29 -5.22
C LEU A 119 -3.28 -1.39 -6.37
N PRO A 120 -3.67 -0.11 -6.48
CA PRO A 120 -3.17 0.74 -7.56
C PRO A 120 -1.64 0.89 -7.55
N LEU A 121 -1.04 1.02 -6.37
CA LEU A 121 0.41 1.15 -6.23
C LEU A 121 1.13 -0.14 -6.63
N PHE A 122 0.65 -1.30 -6.16
CA PHE A 122 1.34 -2.57 -6.38
C PHE A 122 1.25 -3.04 -7.83
N LEU A 123 0.10 -2.84 -8.50
CA LEU A 123 -0.03 -3.16 -9.91
C LEU A 123 0.75 -2.20 -10.79
N ALA A 124 0.56 -0.88 -10.61
CA ALA A 124 1.17 0.11 -11.51
C ALA A 124 2.70 0.17 -11.39
N SER A 125 3.28 -0.20 -10.25
CA SER A 125 4.73 -0.33 -10.08
C SER A 125 5.29 -1.63 -10.64
N GLY A 126 4.44 -2.60 -11.01
CA GLY A 126 4.87 -3.94 -11.42
C GLY A 126 5.37 -4.80 -10.26
N LEU A 127 5.11 -4.42 -9.00
CA LEU A 127 5.45 -5.25 -7.84
C LEU A 127 4.69 -6.58 -7.87
N VAL A 128 3.41 -6.51 -8.18
CA VAL A 128 2.53 -7.68 -8.29
C VAL A 128 1.88 -7.77 -9.66
N ARG A 129 1.46 -8.97 -10.02
CA ARG A 129 0.51 -9.22 -11.10
C ARG A 129 -0.69 -9.95 -10.52
N GLU A 130 -1.88 -9.62 -11.01
CA GLU A 130 -3.08 -10.37 -10.66
C GLU A 130 -3.16 -11.66 -11.49
N VAL A 131 -3.28 -12.81 -10.81
CA VAL A 131 -3.47 -14.14 -11.40
C VAL A 131 -4.53 -14.85 -10.59
N ASP A 132 -5.64 -15.24 -11.23
CA ASP A 132 -6.77 -15.93 -10.60
C ASP A 132 -7.30 -15.24 -9.32
N GLY A 133 -7.32 -13.89 -9.32
CA GLY A 133 -7.76 -13.07 -8.19
C GLY A 133 -6.75 -12.97 -7.03
N GLN A 134 -5.53 -13.53 -7.21
CA GLN A 134 -4.43 -13.42 -6.25
C GLN A 134 -3.36 -12.46 -6.76
N TRP A 135 -2.71 -11.73 -5.85
CA TRP A 135 -1.62 -10.83 -6.20
C TRP A 135 -0.30 -11.57 -6.09
N MET A 136 0.32 -11.86 -7.23
CA MET A 136 1.54 -12.64 -7.33
C MET A 136 2.74 -11.70 -7.40
N LEU A 137 3.66 -11.80 -6.44
CA LEU A 137 4.93 -11.06 -6.45
C LEU A 137 5.71 -11.38 -7.73
N GLN A 138 6.16 -10.33 -8.42
CA GLN A 138 6.98 -10.44 -9.61
C GLN A 138 8.47 -10.40 -9.26
N VAL A 139 9.30 -11.06 -10.07
CA VAL A 139 10.75 -10.87 -10.02
C VAL A 139 11.03 -9.40 -10.32
N GLN A 140 11.70 -8.73 -9.39
CA GLN A 140 12.11 -7.35 -9.58
C GLN A 140 13.50 -7.33 -10.21
N ALA A 141 13.72 -6.48 -11.21
CA ALA A 141 15.06 -6.20 -11.68
C ALA A 141 15.86 -5.62 -10.51
N GLY A 142 16.99 -6.26 -10.18
CA GLY A 142 17.97 -5.66 -9.26
C GLY A 142 18.67 -4.52 -9.98
N ASP A 143 18.79 -3.37 -9.32
CA ASP A 143 19.76 -2.35 -9.73
C ASP A 143 21.20 -2.89 -9.66
#